data_AF-A0A3D4TVX5-F1
#
_entry.id   AF-A0A3D4TVX5-F1
#
_cell.length_a   1.000
_cell.length_b   1.000
_cell.length_c   1.000
_cell.angle_alpha   90.00
_cell.angle_beta   90.00
_cell.angle_gamma   90.00
#
_symmetry.space_group_name_H-M   'P 1'
#
loop_
_entity.id
_entity.type
_entity.pdbx_description
1 polymer ?
#
loop_
_entity_poly.entity_id
_entity_poly.type
_entity_poly.pdbx_seq_one_letter_code
_entity_poly.pdbx_strand_id
1 'polypeptide(L)' 'MKKIVSTGNKDTRSGFGAGLHELGKKNPNVVALCADLIGSLKMDDFVKDFPERF' A
#
# COMPACT_ATOMS: atom_id res chain seq x y z
N MET A 1 7.94 33.67 -6.06
CA MET A 1 6.98 32.56 -5.97
C MET A 1 7.75 31.25 -5.98
N LYS A 2 7.41 30.28 -5.10
CA LYS A 2 8.02 28.95 -5.16
C LYS A 2 7.50 28.23 -6.40
N LYS A 3 8.40 27.72 -7.23
CA LYS A 3 8.05 26.90 -8.41
C LYS A 3 7.55 25.55 -7.90
N ILE A 4 6.25 25.29 -8.05
CA ILE A 4 5.68 23.97 -7.76
C ILE A 4 5.99 23.08 -8.97
N VAL A 5 6.79 22.05 -8.75
CA VAL A 5 7.19 21.08 -9.79
C VAL A 5 6.42 19.78 -9.52
N SER A 6 5.73 19.27 -10.54
CA SER A 6 5.07 17.96 -10.46
C SER A 6 6.12 16.86 -10.23
N THR A 7 5.86 15.98 -9.27
CA THR A 7 6.71 14.81 -8.95
C THR A 7 6.33 13.57 -9.77
N GLY A 8 5.45 13.73 -10.77
CA GLY A 8 4.93 12.65 -11.62
C GLY A 8 3.47 12.30 -11.31
N ASN A 9 2.94 11.32 -12.04
CA ASN A 9 1.56 10.86 -11.91
C ASN A 9 1.55 9.46 -11.27
N LYS A 10 1.42 9.39 -9.95
CA LYS A 10 1.18 8.14 -9.22
C LYS A 10 -0.23 8.18 -8.64
N ASP A 11 -1.02 7.16 -8.90
CA ASP A 11 -2.35 7.03 -8.34
C ASP A 11 -2.31 6.73 -6.84
N THR A 12 -3.27 7.26 -6.10
CA THR A 12 -3.30 7.19 -4.63
C THR A 12 -3.36 5.75 -4.12
N ARG A 13 -4.05 4.85 -4.82
CA ARG A 13 -4.12 3.41 -4.48
C ARG A 13 -2.77 2.70 -4.59
N SER A 14 -1.91 3.08 -5.55
CA SER A 14 -0.52 2.58 -5.61
C SER A 14 0.32 3.13 -4.46
N GLY A 15 -0.02 4.31 -3.93
CA GLY A 15 0.55 4.84 -2.70
C GLY A 15 0.07 4.08 -1.45
N PHE A 16 -1.22 3.77 -1.38
CA PHE A 16 -1.83 2.97 -0.32
C PHE A 16 -1.17 1.59 -0.19
N GLY A 17 -1.08 0.84 -1.30
CA GLY A 17 -0.44 -0.48 -1.31
C GLY A 17 1.00 -0.47 -0.80
N ALA A 18 1.81 0.46 -1.31
CA ALA A 18 3.19 0.64 -0.87
C ALA A 18 3.27 1.04 0.62
N GLY A 19 2.40 1.94 1.07
CA GLY A 19 2.35 2.38 2.46
C GLY A 19 1.91 1.27 3.42
N LEU A 20 0.92 0.47 3.02
CA LEU A 20 0.46 -0.69 3.78
C LEU A 20 1.59 -1.71 3.96
N HIS A 21 2.31 -2.04 2.89
CA HIS A 21 3.47 -2.96 2.94
C HIS A 21 4.58 -2.44 3.85
N GLU A 22 4.95 -1.17 3.72
CA GLU A 22 5.96 -0.53 4.58
C GLU A 22 5.56 -0.51 6.05
N LEU A 23 4.27 -0.30 6.34
CA LEU A 23 3.78 -0.34 7.71
C LEU A 23 3.75 -1.78 8.25
N GLY A 24 3.41 -2.76 7.41
CA GLY A 24 3.46 -4.19 7.74
C GLY A 24 4.84 -4.65 8.19
N LYS A 25 5.92 -4.12 7.60
CA LYS A 25 7.31 -4.40 8.00
C LYS A 25 7.68 -3.83 9.39
N LYS A 26 7.03 -2.73 9.81
CA LYS A 26 7.41 -1.96 11.00
C LYS A 26 6.51 -2.23 12.21
N ASN A 27 5.28 -2.68 11.98
CA ASN A 27 4.30 -2.90 13.03
C ASN A 27 3.58 -4.25 12.84
N PRO A 28 3.85 -5.25 13.72
CA PRO A 28 3.23 -6.57 13.63
C PRO A 28 1.73 -6.56 13.92
N ASN A 29 1.20 -5.49 14.54
CA ASN A 29 -0.23 -5.38 14.86
C ASN A 29 -1.08 -4.91 13.68
N VAL A 30 -0.47 -4.58 12.53
CA VAL A 30 -1.21 -4.19 11.34
C VAL A 30 -1.74 -5.43 10.64
N VAL A 31 -3.05 -5.39 10.37
CA VAL A 31 -3.82 -6.41 9.67
C VAL A 31 -4.53 -5.73 8.51
N ALA A 32 -4.63 -6.45 7.39
CA ALA A 32 -5.31 -5.98 6.20
C ALA A 32 -6.48 -6.90 5.89
N LEU A 33 -7.58 -6.38 5.34
CA LEU A 33 -8.70 -7.18 4.86
C LEU A 33 -9.18 -6.63 3.52
N CYS A 34 -9.58 -7.51 2.62
CA CYS A 34 -10.14 -7.13 1.33
C CYS A 34 -11.19 -8.13 0.85
N ALA A 35 -12.29 -7.63 0.28
CA ALA A 35 -13.30 -8.44 -0.38
C ALA A 35 -13.04 -8.45 -1.90
N ASP A 36 -12.22 -9.38 -2.37
CA ASP A 36 -11.99 -9.69 -3.80
C ASP A 36 -11.35 -8.59 -4.68
N LEU A 37 -10.81 -7.53 -4.07
CA LEU A 37 -10.26 -6.37 -4.81
C LEU A 37 -8.76 -6.13 -4.58
N ILE A 38 -8.00 -7.18 -4.22
CA ILE A 38 -6.57 -7.11 -3.85
C ILE A 38 -5.73 -6.36 -4.90
N GLY A 39 -5.76 -6.83 -6.14
CA GLY A 39 -4.98 -6.22 -7.24
C GLY A 39 -5.46 -4.81 -7.62
N SER A 40 -6.74 -4.51 -7.36
CA SER A 40 -7.30 -3.17 -7.55
C SER A 40 -6.79 -2.19 -6.50
N LEU A 41 -6.60 -2.64 -5.25
CA LEU A 41 -6.08 -1.84 -4.14
C LEU A 41 -4.55 -1.90 -3.99
N LYS A 42 -3.86 -2.67 -4.85
CA LYS A 42 -2.39 -2.82 -4.84
C LYS A 42 -1.85 -3.42 -3.54
N MET A 43 -2.59 -4.38 -2.97
CA MET A 43 -2.23 -5.03 -1.70
C MET A 43 -1.35 -6.28 -1.87
N ASP A 44 -1.01 -6.64 -3.10
CA ASP A 44 -0.34 -7.90 -3.46
C ASP A 44 0.95 -8.15 -2.67
N ASP A 45 1.79 -7.12 -2.49
CA ASP A 45 3.05 -7.22 -1.74
C ASP A 45 2.81 -7.49 -0.23
N PHE A 46 1.76 -6.91 0.36
CA PHE A 46 1.41 -7.17 1.76
C PHE A 46 0.88 -8.59 1.94
N VAL A 47 0.01 -9.06 1.04
CA VAL A 47 -0.54 -10.44 1.06
C VAL A 47 0.58 -11.46 0.95
N LYS A 48 1.54 -11.21 0.05
CA LYS A 48 2.65 -12.12 -0.21
C LYS A 48 3.60 -12.24 0.97
N ASP A 49 3.97 -11.11 1.58
CA ASP A 49 4.99 -11.07 2.63
C ASP A 49 4.42 -11.29 4.04
N PHE A 50 3.11 -11.07 4.25
CA PHE A 50 2.43 -11.19 5.54
C PHE A 50 1.08 -11.94 5.43
N PRO A 51 1.04 -13.16 4.87
CA PRO A 51 -0.20 -13.90 4.60
C PRO A 51 -1.01 -14.23 5.86
N GLU A 52 -0.39 -14.33 7.02
CA GLU A 52 -1.04 -14.57 8.31
C GLU A 52 -1.75 -13.33 8.89
N ARG A 53 -1.50 -12.15 8.30
CA ARG A 53 -2.08 -10.85 8.70
C ARG A 53 -2.90 -10.19 7.60
N PHE A 54 -3.23 -10.94 6.56
CA PHE A 54 -4.11 -10.52 5.48
C PHE A 54 -5.42 -11.32 5.51
#